data_AF-A0A8K1CC53-F1
#
_entry.id   AF-A0A8K1CC53-F1
#
_cell.length_a   1.000
_cell.length_b   1.000
_cell.length_c   1.000
_cell.angle_alpha   90.00
_cell.angle_beta   90.00
_cell.angle_gamma   90.00
#
_symmetry.space_group_name_H-M   'P 1'
#
loop_
_entity.id
_entity.type
_entity.pdbx_description
1 polymer ?
#
loop_
_entity_poly.entity_id
_entity_poly.type
_entity_poly.pdbx_seq_one_letter_code
_entity_poly.pdbx_strand_id
1 'polypeptide(L)'
;MVLDRALVIGILLFQNVTTIDYMGPASYLEYLEPMVGQKTEFYTISEKAGGPIQPVHFSPVVASVGFEDAPKKWDILIIPGGTGTTLTSKNQKYLDYTRAAAESATDVLTVCTGSRILANAGLLDGKSATTNKVKFNEIAAEVPEVNWQAQARWVVDGKYWTSSGVMAGIDLGHAYISEKYGKDVAEKMSKTMEYVPNTDPSNDPFYSVTQGTAAPHAMKSANATAPPFRIGIVLFEKTSTMDYSGVNNFLELIKFMAGKNSEVYTIAEKAGAGTNPLNMMPLFASATMETAPEKFDILLIPGGPGVDAALKNEKFMTYVRQAAEKATDVLTVATGSRILGATGLLDGKKATTSKMELGKISTELPKVQWEQQARWVVDGKWWTSSGSASGMDMGRAYISAKYGEELAARLADLAEYTAILDPAKDPFAAGAKPVTPPAPSSGAPAPSSLAPAPISGTPASSSAAPTPSSAAPAVSSAAPVASSAAPTHTPWTDAPAPSPSSTTAPGTPAPSTGAPTELPGVVKPNPGATTCVRGSQGRKDLDAWCTSNCAMNFCPQSHCEPCA
;
A
#
# COMPACT_ATOMS: atom_id res chain seq x y z
N MET A 1 27.47 -6.14 7.81
CA MET A 1 28.10 -4.80 7.76
C MET A 1 27.17 -3.84 8.50
N VAL A 2 27.56 -3.38 9.69
CA VAL A 2 26.80 -2.35 10.42
C VAL A 2 27.63 -1.09 10.37
N LEU A 3 27.04 0.00 9.89
CA LEU A 3 27.67 1.30 9.77
C LEU A 3 27.38 2.14 11.02
N ASP A 4 28.33 3.02 11.37
CA ASP A 4 28.17 3.96 12.50
C ASP A 4 27.18 5.09 12.19
N ARG A 5 26.77 5.24 10.91
CA ARG A 5 25.76 6.19 10.45
C ARG A 5 24.49 5.48 9.99
N ALA A 6 23.39 6.24 9.91
CA ALA A 6 22.17 5.75 9.29
C ALA A 6 22.36 5.51 7.78
N LEU A 7 21.68 4.47 7.27
CA LEU A 7 21.49 4.28 5.83
C LEU A 7 20.43 5.26 5.33
N VAL A 8 20.74 5.97 4.26
CA VAL A 8 19.83 6.93 3.62
C VAL A 8 19.11 6.23 2.48
N ILE A 9 17.80 6.04 2.63
CA ILE A 9 16.96 5.24 1.73
C ILE A 9 15.95 6.15 1.05
N GLY A 10 15.98 6.19 -0.28
CA GLY A 10 15.04 6.97 -1.10
C GLY A 10 13.96 6.08 -1.72
N ILE A 11 12.72 6.55 -1.75
CA ILE A 11 11.59 5.89 -2.40
C ILE A 11 10.97 6.88 -3.40
N LEU A 12 11.05 6.59 -4.69
CA LEU A 12 10.49 7.44 -5.74
C LEU A 12 8.97 7.24 -5.84
N LEU A 13 8.20 8.28 -5.54
CA LEU A 13 6.75 8.30 -5.63
C LEU A 13 6.27 9.13 -6.82
N PHE A 14 5.13 8.70 -7.39
CA PHE A 14 4.45 9.34 -8.50
C PHE A 14 2.97 9.00 -8.46
N GLN A 15 2.13 9.77 -9.17
CA GLN A 15 0.69 9.48 -9.26
C GLN A 15 0.45 8.08 -9.82
N ASN A 16 -0.52 7.36 -9.26
CA ASN A 16 -0.83 5.97 -9.55
C ASN A 16 0.37 5.02 -9.34
N VAL A 17 1.15 5.23 -8.28
CA VAL A 17 2.15 4.28 -7.78
C VAL A 17 1.48 3.09 -7.07
N THR A 18 2.04 1.89 -7.18
CA THR A 18 1.57 0.73 -6.40
C THR A 18 2.25 0.74 -5.03
N THR A 19 1.45 0.90 -3.97
CA THR A 19 1.97 1.06 -2.59
C THR A 19 2.82 -0.13 -2.12
N ILE A 20 2.35 -1.35 -2.36
CA ILE A 20 3.06 -2.56 -1.93
C ILE A 20 4.40 -2.77 -2.65
N ASP A 21 4.60 -2.19 -3.85
CA ASP A 21 5.83 -2.36 -4.64
C ASP A 21 7.05 -1.73 -3.97
N TYR A 22 6.89 -0.61 -3.24
CA TYR A 22 7.99 -0.08 -2.43
C TYR A 22 7.95 -0.59 -0.99
N MET A 23 6.76 -0.85 -0.44
CA MET A 23 6.63 -1.31 0.95
C MET A 23 7.21 -2.71 1.15
N GLY A 24 7.00 -3.63 0.20
CA GLY A 24 7.51 -5.01 0.29
C GLY A 24 9.01 -5.09 0.58
N PRO A 25 9.89 -4.54 -0.28
CA PRO A 25 11.32 -4.49 0.01
C PRO A 25 11.67 -3.57 1.19
N ALA A 26 10.95 -2.45 1.38
CA ALA A 26 11.23 -1.54 2.50
C ALA A 26 10.99 -2.19 3.86
N SER A 27 10.01 -3.09 4.00
CA SER A 27 9.73 -3.79 5.26
C SER A 27 10.91 -4.62 5.76
N TYR A 28 11.75 -5.17 4.88
CA TYR A 28 13.01 -5.80 5.28
C TYR A 28 14.03 -4.78 5.82
N LEU A 29 14.10 -3.60 5.22
CA LEU A 29 15.01 -2.53 5.62
C LEU A 29 14.60 -1.92 6.97
N GLU A 30 13.30 -1.83 7.27
CA GLU A 30 12.77 -1.36 8.56
C GLU A 30 13.27 -2.21 9.74
N TYR A 31 13.47 -3.51 9.54
CA TYR A 31 13.94 -4.40 10.60
C TYR A 31 15.45 -4.35 10.83
N LEU A 32 16.22 -3.60 10.03
CA LEU A 32 17.68 -3.51 10.18
C LEU A 32 18.10 -2.95 11.55
N GLU A 33 17.44 -1.89 12.02
CA GLU A 33 17.74 -1.30 13.32
C GLU A 33 17.44 -2.26 14.48
N PRO A 34 16.21 -2.80 14.64
CA PRO A 34 15.91 -3.71 15.75
C PRO A 34 16.61 -5.08 15.66
N MET A 35 17.02 -5.53 14.47
CA MET A 35 17.63 -6.87 14.30
C MET A 35 19.15 -6.86 14.37
N VAL A 36 19.80 -5.85 13.80
CA VAL A 36 21.26 -5.80 13.67
C VAL A 36 21.86 -4.46 14.09
N GLY A 37 21.06 -3.52 14.62
CA GLY A 37 21.53 -2.22 15.11
C GLY A 37 21.84 -1.21 14.01
N GLN A 38 21.56 -1.53 12.74
CA GLN A 38 21.78 -0.61 11.63
C GLN A 38 20.64 0.39 11.53
N LYS A 39 20.92 1.66 11.86
CA LYS A 39 19.96 2.74 11.70
C LYS A 39 19.60 2.98 10.23
N THR A 40 18.37 3.37 9.98
CA THR A 40 17.83 3.68 8.64
C THR A 40 17.07 5.00 8.66
N GLU A 41 17.19 5.76 7.57
CA GLU A 41 16.51 7.03 7.37
C GLU A 41 15.80 6.99 6.01
N PHE A 42 14.47 7.03 6.01
CA PHE A 42 13.66 6.91 4.81
C PHE A 42 13.18 8.27 4.29
N TYR A 43 13.25 8.45 2.98
CA TYR A 43 12.76 9.60 2.25
C TYR A 43 11.80 9.16 1.16
N THR A 44 10.57 9.69 1.17
CA THR A 44 9.67 9.57 0.03
C THR A 44 9.79 10.80 -0.84
N ILE A 45 10.04 10.57 -2.12
CA ILE A 45 10.53 11.59 -3.04
C ILE A 45 9.55 11.73 -4.18
N SER A 46 9.18 12.96 -4.52
CA SER A 46 8.48 13.24 -5.79
C SER A 46 8.91 14.59 -6.34
N GLU A 47 8.30 15.03 -7.45
CA GLU A 47 8.63 16.34 -8.03
C GLU A 47 8.52 17.49 -7.01
N LYS A 48 7.52 17.44 -6.10
CA LYS A 48 7.32 18.43 -5.04
C LYS A 48 7.01 17.75 -3.71
N ALA A 49 7.54 18.30 -2.61
CA ALA A 49 7.17 17.85 -1.27
C ALA A 49 5.70 18.20 -0.94
N GLY A 50 5.11 17.48 0.02
CA GLY A 50 3.87 17.90 0.70
C GLY A 50 2.57 17.75 -0.09
N GLY A 51 2.60 17.48 -1.40
CA GLY A 51 1.41 17.25 -2.22
C GLY A 51 0.86 15.82 -2.09
N PRO A 52 -0.48 15.61 -2.18
CA PRO A 52 -1.05 14.28 -2.18
C PRO A 52 -0.67 13.54 -3.47
N ILE A 53 -0.06 12.38 -3.29
CA ILE A 53 0.21 11.41 -4.34
C ILE A 53 -0.84 10.33 -4.19
N GLN A 54 -1.73 10.23 -5.17
CA GLN A 54 -2.76 9.21 -5.19
C GLN A 54 -2.11 7.92 -5.73
N PRO A 55 -1.98 6.84 -4.93
CA PRO A 55 -1.51 5.57 -5.46
C PRO A 55 -2.63 4.89 -6.30
N VAL A 56 -2.30 3.82 -7.05
CA VAL A 56 -3.28 3.09 -7.91
C VAL A 56 -4.52 2.69 -7.09
N HIS A 57 -4.23 2.33 -5.84
CA HIS A 57 -5.16 1.96 -4.79
C HIS A 57 -4.75 2.80 -3.55
N PHE A 58 -5.46 2.72 -2.43
CA PHE A 58 -5.11 3.31 -1.14
C PHE A 58 -5.39 4.83 -0.99
N SER A 59 -5.34 5.27 0.27
CA SER A 59 -5.37 6.69 0.64
C SER A 59 -4.16 7.43 0.05
N PRO A 60 -4.29 8.73 -0.24
CA PRO A 60 -3.16 9.55 -0.68
C PRO A 60 -1.96 9.42 0.26
N VAL A 61 -0.77 9.30 -0.33
CA VAL A 61 0.51 9.36 0.37
C VAL A 61 1.17 10.71 0.10
N VAL A 62 2.18 11.08 0.88
CA VAL A 62 2.87 12.37 0.70
C VAL A 62 4.37 12.12 0.56
N ALA A 63 4.99 12.83 -0.39
CA ALA A 63 6.43 12.89 -0.48
C ALA A 63 6.99 13.76 0.66
N SER A 64 7.93 13.22 1.43
CA SER A 64 8.63 13.94 2.48
C SER A 64 9.53 15.04 1.91
N VAL A 65 10.06 14.85 0.70
CA VAL A 65 10.94 15.81 0.01
C VAL A 65 10.60 15.92 -1.48
N GLY A 66 10.86 17.11 -2.04
CA GLY A 66 10.88 17.33 -3.48
C GLY A 66 12.23 16.98 -4.09
N PHE A 67 12.33 16.90 -5.42
CA PHE A 67 13.58 16.60 -6.11
C PHE A 67 14.74 17.56 -5.74
N GLU A 68 14.44 18.84 -5.54
CA GLU A 68 15.44 19.87 -5.23
C GLU A 68 16.01 19.71 -3.81
N ASP A 69 15.15 19.40 -2.85
CA ASP A 69 15.48 19.30 -1.42
C ASP A 69 15.93 17.90 -1.00
N ALA A 70 15.76 16.90 -1.86
CA ALA A 70 16.13 15.53 -1.55
C ALA A 70 17.66 15.38 -1.32
N PRO A 71 18.08 14.47 -0.41
CA PRO A 71 19.47 14.07 -0.25
C PRO A 71 20.17 13.80 -1.58
N LYS A 72 21.43 14.23 -1.68
CA LYS A 72 22.22 14.08 -2.92
C LYS A 72 22.89 12.72 -3.05
N LYS A 73 22.93 11.93 -1.98
CA LYS A 73 23.50 10.58 -1.95
C LYS A 73 22.54 9.61 -1.29
N TRP A 74 22.41 8.44 -1.90
CA TRP A 74 21.56 7.36 -1.42
C TRP A 74 22.42 6.12 -1.11
N ASP A 75 22.10 5.43 -0.03
CA ASP A 75 22.58 4.06 0.13
C ASP A 75 21.71 3.12 -0.70
N ILE A 76 20.39 3.32 -0.64
CA ILE A 76 19.41 2.50 -1.37
C ILE A 76 18.39 3.43 -2.03
N LEU A 77 18.11 3.23 -3.31
CA LEU A 77 17.00 3.87 -4.02
C LEU A 77 15.99 2.81 -4.44
N ILE A 78 14.74 2.95 -4.02
CA ILE A 78 13.62 2.08 -4.39
C ILE A 78 12.75 2.80 -5.43
N ILE A 79 12.53 2.13 -6.57
CA ILE A 79 11.66 2.60 -7.66
C ILE A 79 10.50 1.60 -7.83
N PRO A 80 9.32 1.91 -7.27
CA PRO A 80 8.13 1.06 -7.38
C PRO A 80 7.53 1.08 -8.78
N GLY A 81 6.60 0.15 -9.03
CA GLY A 81 5.74 0.13 -10.20
C GLY A 81 4.42 0.86 -9.99
N GLY A 82 3.44 0.49 -10.81
CA GLY A 82 2.10 1.07 -10.83
C GLY A 82 1.72 1.62 -12.20
N THR A 83 0.43 1.84 -12.43
CA THR A 83 -0.08 2.29 -13.73
C THR A 83 0.46 3.66 -14.14
N GLY A 84 0.86 4.48 -13.16
CA GLY A 84 1.51 5.78 -13.36
C GLY A 84 2.84 5.73 -14.10
N THR A 85 3.55 4.60 -14.03
CA THR A 85 4.87 4.43 -14.68
C THR A 85 4.83 4.73 -16.18
N THR A 86 3.71 4.48 -16.86
CA THR A 86 3.52 4.79 -18.30
C THR A 86 3.74 6.27 -18.63
N LEU A 87 3.30 7.18 -17.76
CA LEU A 87 3.48 8.62 -17.92
C LEU A 87 4.79 9.08 -17.28
N THR A 88 5.13 8.54 -16.11
CA THR A 88 6.36 8.88 -15.39
C THR A 88 7.61 8.55 -16.19
N SER A 89 7.63 7.42 -16.91
CA SER A 89 8.78 7.00 -17.75
C SER A 89 8.98 7.86 -19.00
N LYS A 90 8.09 8.82 -19.27
CA LYS A 90 8.20 9.79 -20.37
C LYS A 90 8.34 11.23 -19.86
N ASN A 91 8.32 11.43 -18.54
CA ASN A 91 8.44 12.75 -17.93
C ASN A 91 9.91 13.05 -17.67
N GLN A 92 10.46 14.00 -18.41
CA GLN A 92 11.88 14.34 -18.34
C GLN A 92 12.36 14.72 -16.93
N LYS A 93 11.52 15.37 -16.11
CA LYS A 93 11.87 15.72 -14.73
C LYS A 93 12.12 14.48 -13.87
N TYR A 94 11.27 13.46 -14.02
CA TYR A 94 11.42 12.20 -13.31
C TYR A 94 12.61 11.40 -13.84
N LEU A 95 12.82 11.38 -15.16
CA LEU A 95 13.96 10.69 -15.75
C LEU A 95 15.30 11.32 -15.33
N ASP A 96 15.40 12.64 -15.35
CA ASP A 96 16.62 13.36 -14.94
C ASP A 96 16.91 13.19 -13.45
N TYR A 97 15.87 13.28 -12.61
CA TYR A 97 16.03 13.00 -11.19
C TYR A 97 16.43 11.54 -10.95
N THR A 98 15.77 10.58 -11.61
CA THR A 98 16.09 9.16 -11.49
C THR A 98 17.53 8.89 -11.88
N ARG A 99 18.03 9.52 -12.94
CA ARG A 99 19.43 9.40 -13.37
C ARG A 99 20.39 9.85 -12.27
N ALA A 100 20.23 11.08 -11.78
CA ALA A 100 21.08 11.64 -10.75
C ALA A 100 21.03 10.85 -9.43
N ALA A 101 19.82 10.45 -9.00
CA ALA A 101 19.62 9.69 -7.77
C ALA A 101 20.19 8.26 -7.87
N ALA A 102 19.96 7.57 -8.99
CA ALA A 102 20.48 6.22 -9.20
C ALA A 102 22.01 6.22 -9.37
N GLU A 103 22.60 7.24 -10.00
CA GLU A 103 24.05 7.42 -10.08
C GLU A 103 24.69 7.53 -8.68
N SER A 104 24.07 8.29 -7.77
CA SER A 104 24.57 8.47 -6.41
C SER A 104 24.20 7.35 -5.44
N ALA A 105 23.26 6.47 -5.82
CA ALA A 105 22.85 5.31 -5.04
C ALA A 105 23.91 4.19 -5.05
N THR A 106 24.10 3.54 -3.89
CA THR A 106 24.95 2.34 -3.79
C THR A 106 24.23 1.13 -4.40
N ASP A 107 22.96 0.94 -4.08
CA ASP A 107 22.09 -0.08 -4.67
C ASP A 107 20.75 0.55 -5.12
N VAL A 108 20.21 0.09 -6.25
CA VAL A 108 18.93 0.53 -6.79
C VAL A 108 18.01 -0.66 -6.95
N LEU A 109 16.89 -0.65 -6.24
CA LEU A 109 15.89 -1.71 -6.24
C LEU A 109 14.67 -1.23 -7.03
N THR A 110 14.25 -2.01 -8.01
CA THR A 110 13.02 -1.77 -8.75
C THR A 110 12.07 -2.94 -8.61
N VAL A 111 10.78 -2.63 -8.50
CA VAL A 111 9.71 -3.62 -8.43
C VAL A 111 8.71 -3.33 -9.53
N CYS A 112 8.18 -4.39 -10.14
CA CYS A 112 7.14 -4.33 -11.13
C CYS A 112 7.54 -3.42 -12.31
N THR A 113 6.69 -2.49 -12.71
CA THR A 113 6.97 -1.55 -13.81
C THR A 113 7.98 -0.46 -13.43
N GLY A 114 8.52 -0.42 -12.21
CA GLY A 114 9.56 0.54 -11.82
C GLY A 114 10.83 0.44 -12.66
N SER A 115 11.16 -0.76 -13.14
CA SER A 115 12.27 -0.97 -14.09
C SER A 115 12.06 -0.26 -15.43
N ARG A 116 10.81 0.06 -15.83
CA ARG A 116 10.53 0.89 -17.01
C ARG A 116 11.06 2.31 -16.88
N ILE A 117 10.93 2.92 -15.68
CA ILE A 117 11.46 4.27 -15.42
C ILE A 117 12.98 4.24 -15.48
N LEU A 118 13.59 3.25 -14.83
CA LEU A 118 15.05 3.08 -14.80
C LEU A 118 15.62 2.82 -16.21
N ALA A 119 14.95 1.98 -17.01
CA ALA A 119 15.32 1.71 -18.40
C ALA A 119 15.20 2.95 -19.28
N ASN A 120 14.06 3.68 -19.23
CA ASN A 120 13.88 4.91 -20.01
C ASN A 120 14.83 6.05 -19.57
N ALA A 121 15.41 5.98 -18.37
CA ALA A 121 16.47 6.90 -17.96
C ALA A 121 17.85 6.60 -18.61
N GLY A 122 17.97 5.48 -19.34
CA GLY A 122 19.18 4.97 -20.00
C GLY A 122 20.10 4.16 -19.08
N LEU A 123 19.62 3.78 -17.89
CA LEU A 123 20.47 3.16 -16.85
C LEU A 123 20.52 1.63 -16.94
N LEU A 124 19.67 1.02 -17.76
CA LEU A 124 19.63 -0.43 -17.96
C LEU A 124 20.11 -0.87 -19.36
N ASP A 125 20.64 0.04 -20.18
CA ASP A 125 21.13 -0.28 -21.52
C ASP A 125 22.26 -1.31 -21.45
N GLY A 126 22.10 -2.43 -22.15
CA GLY A 126 23.00 -3.60 -22.11
C GLY A 126 22.99 -4.39 -20.80
N LYS A 127 22.15 -4.03 -19.83
CA LYS A 127 22.04 -4.69 -18.52
C LYS A 127 21.00 -5.79 -18.51
N SER A 128 21.25 -6.83 -17.72
CA SER A 128 20.23 -7.84 -17.44
C SER A 128 19.20 -7.28 -16.46
N ALA A 129 17.92 -7.36 -16.80
CA ALA A 129 16.84 -6.87 -15.93
C ALA A 129 15.55 -7.66 -16.13
N THR A 130 14.59 -7.51 -15.22
CA THR A 130 13.22 -8.05 -15.35
C THR A 130 12.16 -7.02 -14.94
N THR A 131 10.89 -7.33 -15.24
CA THR A 131 9.70 -6.58 -14.85
C THR A 131 8.53 -7.56 -14.65
N ASN A 132 7.39 -7.06 -14.18
CA ASN A 132 6.20 -7.90 -13.96
C ASN A 132 5.74 -8.58 -15.26
N LYS A 133 5.16 -9.76 -15.13
CA LYS A 133 4.84 -10.67 -16.24
C LYS A 133 3.71 -10.14 -17.10
N VAL A 134 2.77 -9.41 -16.49
CA VAL A 134 1.65 -8.77 -17.19
C VAL A 134 2.12 -7.71 -18.18
N LYS A 135 3.15 -6.92 -17.82
CA LYS A 135 3.68 -5.82 -18.64
C LYS A 135 4.99 -6.12 -19.34
N PHE A 136 5.52 -7.33 -19.18
CA PHE A 136 6.83 -7.71 -19.70
C PHE A 136 6.99 -7.44 -21.20
N ASN A 137 6.10 -7.98 -22.04
CA ASN A 137 6.20 -7.82 -23.49
C ASN A 137 6.07 -6.36 -23.95
N GLU A 138 5.21 -5.57 -23.29
CA GLU A 138 5.04 -4.14 -23.58
C GLU A 138 6.33 -3.37 -23.29
N ILE A 139 6.90 -3.56 -22.10
CA ILE A 139 8.10 -2.84 -21.66
C ILE A 139 9.33 -3.31 -22.44
N ALA A 140 9.48 -4.61 -22.66
CA ALA A 140 10.61 -5.15 -23.41
C ALA A 140 10.67 -4.64 -24.85
N ALA A 141 9.51 -4.44 -25.48
CA ALA A 141 9.43 -3.84 -26.81
C ALA A 141 9.70 -2.31 -26.80
N GLU A 142 9.35 -1.61 -25.71
CA GLU A 142 9.59 -0.16 -25.57
C GLU A 142 11.08 0.17 -25.39
N VAL A 143 11.82 -0.65 -24.64
CA VAL A 143 13.23 -0.45 -24.30
C VAL A 143 14.05 -1.69 -24.66
N PRO A 144 14.30 -1.92 -25.96
CA PRO A 144 14.93 -3.15 -26.46
C PRO A 144 16.43 -3.26 -26.17
N GLU A 145 17.07 -2.16 -25.77
CA GLU A 145 18.51 -2.13 -25.42
C GLU A 145 18.81 -2.88 -24.11
N VAL A 146 17.78 -3.20 -23.31
CA VAL A 146 17.92 -3.94 -22.06
C VAL A 146 17.84 -5.45 -22.32
N ASN A 147 18.70 -6.23 -21.67
CA ASN A 147 18.72 -7.70 -21.77
C ASN A 147 17.63 -8.31 -20.85
N TRP A 148 16.37 -8.19 -21.25
CA TRP A 148 15.22 -8.60 -20.45
C TRP A 148 15.12 -10.12 -20.18
N GLN A 149 15.07 -10.50 -18.90
CA GLN A 149 14.99 -11.88 -18.43
C GLN A 149 13.53 -12.25 -18.10
N ALA A 150 12.79 -12.74 -19.09
CA ALA A 150 11.34 -12.95 -18.99
C ALA A 150 10.90 -13.87 -17.85
N GLN A 151 11.64 -14.95 -17.63
CA GLN A 151 11.30 -15.96 -16.61
C GLN A 151 11.75 -15.56 -15.19
N ALA A 152 12.70 -14.64 -15.08
CA ALA A 152 13.33 -14.32 -13.80
C ALA A 152 12.37 -13.62 -12.85
N ARG A 153 12.29 -14.10 -11.61
CA ARG A 153 11.56 -13.46 -10.51
C ARG A 153 12.23 -12.15 -10.11
N TRP A 154 13.56 -12.18 -9.98
CA TRP A 154 14.40 -10.98 -9.94
C TRP A 154 15.73 -11.19 -10.66
N VAL A 155 16.39 -10.09 -11.00
CA VAL A 155 17.70 -10.04 -11.66
C VAL A 155 18.58 -9.02 -10.95
N VAL A 156 19.85 -9.37 -10.78
CA VAL A 156 20.89 -8.49 -10.24
C VAL A 156 21.97 -8.31 -11.30
N ASP A 157 22.23 -7.07 -11.71
CA ASP A 157 23.34 -6.69 -12.60
C ASP A 157 24.06 -5.46 -12.04
N GLY A 158 25.21 -5.70 -11.40
CA GLY A 158 25.93 -4.67 -10.66
C GLY A 158 25.11 -4.15 -9.47
N LYS A 159 24.82 -2.84 -9.47
CA LYS A 159 24.02 -2.21 -8.41
C LYS A 159 22.50 -2.22 -8.66
N TYR A 160 22.07 -2.74 -9.82
CA TYR A 160 20.67 -2.73 -10.20
C TYR A 160 20.01 -4.07 -9.85
N TRP A 161 19.05 -4.00 -8.95
CA TRP A 161 18.20 -5.09 -8.48
C TRP A 161 16.81 -4.87 -9.07
N THR A 162 16.39 -5.70 -10.02
CA THR A 162 15.08 -5.57 -10.68
C THR A 162 14.23 -6.78 -10.39
N SER A 163 12.97 -6.61 -10.02
CA SER A 163 12.05 -7.71 -9.71
C SER A 163 10.75 -7.61 -10.49
N SER A 164 10.03 -8.72 -10.54
CA SER A 164 8.74 -8.88 -11.22
C SER A 164 7.61 -8.24 -10.40
N GLY A 165 6.46 -8.88 -10.23
CA GLY A 165 5.34 -8.33 -9.48
C GLY A 165 5.54 -8.29 -7.95
N VAL A 166 4.43 -8.08 -7.25
CA VAL A 166 4.41 -7.72 -5.81
C VAL A 166 5.21 -8.70 -4.96
N MET A 167 4.95 -10.01 -5.09
CA MET A 167 5.63 -11.02 -4.27
C MET A 167 7.11 -11.15 -4.62
N ALA A 168 7.46 -10.99 -5.90
CA ALA A 168 8.85 -10.95 -6.32
C ALA A 168 9.60 -9.75 -5.72
N GLY A 169 8.93 -8.61 -5.50
CA GLY A 169 9.48 -7.45 -4.81
C GLY A 169 9.72 -7.67 -3.31
N ILE A 170 8.85 -8.43 -2.63
CA ILE A 170 9.06 -8.82 -1.22
C ILE A 170 10.25 -9.80 -1.14
N ASP A 171 10.31 -10.78 -2.03
CA ASP A 171 11.43 -11.72 -2.13
C ASP A 171 12.74 -11.04 -2.51
N LEU A 172 12.70 -9.98 -3.32
CA LEU A 172 13.85 -9.12 -3.61
C LEU A 172 14.41 -8.52 -2.31
N GLY A 173 13.54 -8.06 -1.41
CA GLY A 173 13.93 -7.57 -0.09
C GLY A 173 14.66 -8.65 0.72
N HIS A 174 14.12 -9.87 0.74
CA HIS A 174 14.78 -11.02 1.39
C HIS A 174 16.16 -11.32 0.79
N ALA A 175 16.24 -11.37 -0.55
CA ALA A 175 17.49 -11.66 -1.26
C ALA A 175 18.53 -10.58 -1.00
N TYR A 176 18.12 -9.30 -1.03
CA TYR A 176 18.98 -8.17 -0.75
C TYR A 176 19.55 -8.21 0.68
N ILE A 177 18.71 -8.47 1.70
CA ILE A 177 19.21 -8.64 3.07
C ILE A 177 20.12 -9.85 3.19
N SER A 178 19.78 -10.97 2.54
CA SER A 178 20.59 -12.18 2.56
C SER A 178 22.00 -11.91 2.03
N GLU A 179 22.11 -11.13 0.96
CA GLU A 179 23.40 -10.77 0.35
C GLU A 179 24.20 -9.77 1.21
N LYS A 180 23.55 -8.72 1.73
CA LYS A 180 24.25 -7.63 2.43
C LYS A 180 24.52 -7.89 3.91
N TYR A 181 23.64 -8.66 4.57
CA TYR A 181 23.65 -8.89 6.03
C TYR A 181 23.74 -10.37 6.42
N GLY A 182 23.63 -11.29 5.45
CA GLY A 182 23.70 -12.72 5.68
C GLY A 182 22.32 -13.38 5.76
N LYS A 183 22.27 -14.62 5.30
CA LYS A 183 21.04 -15.43 5.20
C LYS A 183 20.30 -15.56 6.53
N ASP A 184 21.02 -15.75 7.64
CA ASP A 184 20.42 -15.91 8.97
C ASP A 184 19.62 -14.67 9.40
N VAL A 185 20.10 -13.47 9.05
CA VAL A 185 19.41 -12.21 9.32
C VAL A 185 18.12 -12.15 8.50
N ALA A 186 18.20 -12.44 7.20
CA ALA A 186 17.03 -12.44 6.32
C ALA A 186 15.98 -13.48 6.73
N GLU A 187 16.40 -14.69 7.12
CA GLU A 187 15.52 -15.73 7.65
C GLU A 187 14.86 -15.31 8.96
N LYS A 188 15.62 -14.67 9.87
CA LYS A 188 15.06 -14.14 11.12
C LYS A 188 14.03 -13.06 10.86
N MET A 189 14.30 -12.11 9.96
CA MET A 189 13.34 -11.08 9.55
C MET A 189 12.08 -11.69 8.93
N SER A 190 12.26 -12.69 8.04
CA SER A 190 11.12 -13.37 7.40
C SER A 190 10.26 -14.11 8.41
N LYS A 191 10.86 -14.74 9.42
CA LYS A 191 10.14 -15.32 10.58
C LYS A 191 9.40 -14.26 11.38
N THR A 192 9.99 -13.09 11.59
CA THR A 192 9.34 -11.97 12.29
C THR A 192 8.14 -11.42 11.53
N MET A 193 8.21 -11.37 10.20
CA MET A 193 7.09 -10.98 9.33
C MET A 193 6.11 -12.12 9.04
N GLU A 194 6.40 -13.34 9.54
CA GLU A 194 5.68 -14.58 9.22
C GLU A 194 5.48 -14.76 7.71
N TYR A 195 6.54 -14.47 6.95
CA TYR A 195 6.60 -14.54 5.49
C TYR A 195 7.54 -15.67 5.04
N VAL A 196 7.08 -16.50 4.09
CA VAL A 196 7.90 -17.56 3.48
C VAL A 196 8.41 -17.05 2.13
N PRO A 197 9.69 -16.63 2.03
CA PRO A 197 10.22 -16.09 0.80
C PRO A 197 10.45 -17.18 -0.24
N ASN A 198 10.17 -16.87 -1.50
CA ASN A 198 10.72 -17.66 -2.60
C ASN A 198 12.16 -17.22 -2.85
N THR A 199 13.10 -18.15 -2.70
CA THR A 199 14.55 -17.89 -2.80
C THR A 199 15.14 -18.25 -4.15
N ASP A 200 14.33 -18.67 -5.12
CA ASP A 200 14.76 -18.93 -6.50
C ASP A 200 14.57 -17.68 -7.39
N PRO A 201 15.66 -17.03 -7.85
CA PRO A 201 15.59 -15.88 -8.76
C PRO A 201 15.11 -16.24 -10.16
N SER A 202 15.30 -17.49 -10.58
CA SER A 202 15.16 -17.90 -11.98
C SER A 202 13.75 -18.34 -12.35
N ASN A 203 12.93 -18.66 -11.36
CA ASN A 203 11.63 -19.27 -11.56
C ASN A 203 10.50 -18.41 -11.00
N ASP A 204 9.92 -17.59 -11.87
CA ASP A 204 8.68 -16.90 -11.57
C ASP A 204 7.46 -17.77 -11.96
N PRO A 205 6.58 -18.15 -11.01
CA PRO A 205 5.41 -18.98 -11.29
C PRO A 205 4.41 -18.31 -12.24
N PHE A 206 4.51 -16.99 -12.45
CA PHE A 206 3.67 -16.23 -13.37
C PHE A 206 4.28 -16.08 -14.76
N TYR A 207 5.42 -16.71 -15.06
CA TYR A 207 6.07 -16.60 -16.38
C TYR A 207 5.15 -16.97 -17.54
N SER A 208 4.23 -17.93 -17.35
CA SER A 208 3.24 -18.32 -18.37
C SER A 208 2.33 -17.16 -18.80
N VAL A 209 2.11 -16.15 -17.95
CA VAL A 209 1.36 -14.93 -18.30
C VAL A 209 2.02 -14.21 -19.48
N THR A 210 3.35 -14.22 -19.58
CA THR A 210 4.09 -13.61 -20.70
C THR A 210 3.83 -14.29 -22.04
N GLN A 211 3.38 -15.55 -22.02
CA GLN A 211 3.10 -16.36 -23.21
C GLN A 211 1.68 -16.17 -23.75
N GLY A 212 0.90 -15.23 -23.18
CA GLY A 212 -0.47 -14.93 -23.64
C GLY A 212 -1.50 -16.00 -23.27
N THR A 213 -1.17 -16.92 -22.35
CA THR A 213 -2.08 -17.98 -21.90
C THR A 213 -3.03 -17.54 -20.77
N ALA A 214 -2.90 -16.30 -20.29
CA ALA A 214 -3.84 -15.69 -19.35
C ALA A 214 -4.95 -14.95 -20.11
N ALA A 215 -6.21 -15.23 -19.77
CA ALA A 215 -7.36 -14.71 -20.51
C ALA A 215 -7.41 -13.15 -20.51
N PRO A 216 -7.82 -12.52 -21.63
CA PRO A 216 -8.10 -11.09 -21.64
C PRO A 216 -9.25 -10.77 -20.69
N HIS A 217 -8.98 -9.86 -19.78
CA HIS A 217 -9.83 -9.57 -18.65
C HIS A 217 -10.86 -8.48 -19.01
N ALA A 218 -12.01 -8.87 -19.55
CA ALA A 218 -13.15 -7.96 -19.70
C ALA A 218 -13.56 -7.44 -18.32
N MET A 219 -13.58 -6.11 -18.18
CA MET A 219 -14.04 -5.40 -16.98
C MET A 219 -15.51 -5.05 -17.18
N LYS A 220 -16.38 -5.41 -16.21
CA LYS A 220 -17.75 -4.89 -16.21
C LYS A 220 -17.74 -3.45 -15.72
N SER A 221 -18.31 -2.53 -16.48
CA SER A 221 -18.49 -1.15 -16.04
C SER A 221 -19.49 -1.07 -14.88
N ALA A 222 -19.21 -0.18 -13.92
CA ALA A 222 -20.02 -0.02 -12.70
C ALA A 222 -21.43 0.53 -12.97
N ASN A 223 -22.36 0.22 -12.04
CA ASN A 223 -23.65 0.90 -11.93
C ASN A 223 -23.52 1.99 -10.83
N ALA A 224 -23.42 3.26 -11.22
CA ALA A 224 -23.08 4.39 -10.35
C ALA A 224 -24.15 4.76 -9.28
N THR A 225 -25.21 3.96 -9.14
CA THR A 225 -26.38 4.28 -8.30
C THR A 225 -26.43 3.52 -6.96
N ALA A 226 -25.53 2.57 -6.71
CA ALA A 226 -25.48 1.84 -5.43
C ALA A 226 -24.76 2.64 -4.32
N PRO A 227 -25.16 2.52 -3.03
CA PRO A 227 -24.45 3.16 -1.92
C PRO A 227 -23.00 2.68 -1.81
N PRO A 228 -22.07 3.53 -1.30
CA PRO A 228 -20.66 3.20 -1.28
C PRO A 228 -20.34 2.04 -0.34
N PHE A 229 -19.53 1.09 -0.80
CA PHE A 229 -18.95 0.02 0.01
C PHE A 229 -17.76 0.56 0.82
N ARG A 230 -17.87 0.57 2.13
CA ARG A 230 -16.93 1.29 3.01
C ARG A 230 -15.98 0.35 3.71
N ILE A 231 -14.69 0.61 3.56
CA ILE A 231 -13.61 -0.09 4.24
C ILE A 231 -12.99 0.88 5.24
N GLY A 232 -13.08 0.56 6.53
CA GLY A 232 -12.41 1.29 7.60
C GLY A 232 -11.13 0.58 8.00
N ILE A 233 -10.03 1.30 8.15
CA ILE A 233 -8.72 0.76 8.54
C ILE A 233 -8.25 1.56 9.73
N VAL A 234 -8.11 0.90 10.89
CA VAL A 234 -7.74 1.58 12.13
C VAL A 234 -6.22 1.62 12.27
N LEU A 235 -5.64 2.81 12.29
CA LEU A 235 -4.22 3.06 12.43
C LEU A 235 -3.89 3.58 13.84
N PHE A 236 -2.75 3.12 14.37
CA PHE A 236 -2.14 3.57 15.63
C PHE A 236 -0.62 3.69 15.50
N GLU A 237 0.04 4.48 16.35
CA GLU A 237 1.49 4.69 16.28
C GLU A 237 2.25 3.35 16.16
N LYS A 238 3.20 3.22 15.22
CA LYS A 238 3.91 1.96 14.92
C LYS A 238 2.97 0.80 14.52
N THR A 239 1.92 1.08 13.75
CA THR A 239 1.17 0.06 12.99
C THR A 239 2.12 -0.61 11.98
N SER A 240 2.02 -1.93 11.81
CA SER A 240 2.77 -2.64 10.78
C SER A 240 2.25 -2.26 9.40
N THR A 241 3.16 -1.76 8.56
CA THR A 241 2.87 -1.37 7.19
C THR A 241 2.36 -2.54 6.34
N MET A 242 2.96 -3.72 6.52
CA MET A 242 2.62 -4.93 5.75
C MET A 242 1.26 -5.49 6.16
N ASP A 243 0.89 -5.40 7.45
CA ASP A 243 -0.43 -5.80 7.96
C ASP A 243 -1.54 -4.94 7.37
N TYR A 244 -1.24 -3.66 7.12
CA TYR A 244 -2.11 -2.71 6.46
C TYR A 244 -2.21 -2.97 4.95
N SER A 245 -1.07 -2.93 4.25
CA SER A 245 -1.04 -2.83 2.79
C SER A 245 -1.33 -4.16 2.09
N GLY A 246 -0.94 -5.29 2.70
CA GLY A 246 -1.11 -6.62 2.11
C GLY A 246 -2.58 -6.98 1.91
N VAL A 247 -3.39 -6.89 2.96
CA VAL A 247 -4.83 -7.25 2.89
C VAL A 247 -5.59 -6.25 2.02
N ASN A 248 -5.29 -4.97 2.18
CA ASN A 248 -6.01 -3.93 1.48
C ASN A 248 -5.78 -3.95 -0.05
N ASN A 249 -4.64 -4.48 -0.53
CA ASN A 249 -4.42 -4.72 -1.96
C ASN A 249 -5.52 -5.60 -2.57
N PHE A 250 -6.01 -6.63 -1.86
CA PHE A 250 -7.11 -7.47 -2.32
C PHE A 250 -8.47 -6.78 -2.20
N LEU A 251 -8.70 -6.07 -1.10
CA LEU A 251 -9.97 -5.42 -0.83
C LEU A 251 -10.27 -4.27 -1.81
N GLU A 252 -9.25 -3.59 -2.31
CA GLU A 252 -9.44 -2.52 -3.29
C GLU A 252 -9.55 -3.00 -4.74
N LEU A 253 -9.03 -4.17 -5.08
CA LEU A 253 -9.28 -4.71 -6.41
C LEU A 253 -10.76 -5.14 -6.59
N ILE A 254 -11.52 -5.29 -5.50
CA ILE A 254 -12.99 -5.39 -5.53
C ILE A 254 -13.61 -4.19 -6.27
N LYS A 255 -13.06 -2.98 -6.10
CA LYS A 255 -13.58 -1.74 -6.70
C LYS A 255 -13.69 -1.85 -8.22
N PHE A 256 -12.66 -2.43 -8.85
CA PHE A 256 -12.54 -2.54 -10.30
C PHE A 256 -13.45 -3.60 -10.92
N MET A 257 -13.92 -4.59 -10.14
CA MET A 257 -14.56 -5.78 -10.71
C MET A 257 -15.96 -6.09 -10.17
N ALA A 258 -16.26 -5.72 -8.93
CA ALA A 258 -17.60 -5.90 -8.34
C ALA A 258 -18.53 -4.69 -8.60
N GLY A 259 -18.04 -3.65 -9.28
CA GLY A 259 -18.85 -2.49 -9.69
C GLY A 259 -19.38 -1.66 -8.52
N LYS A 260 -18.60 -1.48 -7.45
CA LYS A 260 -19.02 -0.72 -6.26
C LYS A 260 -18.25 0.59 -6.15
N ASN A 261 -18.99 1.70 -6.12
CA ASN A 261 -18.55 2.93 -5.45
C ASN A 261 -18.02 2.52 -4.08
N SER A 262 -16.75 2.73 -3.78
CA SER A 262 -16.14 2.17 -2.57
C SER A 262 -15.11 3.11 -2.00
N GLU A 263 -15.25 3.32 -0.71
CA GLU A 263 -14.58 4.37 0.04
C GLU A 263 -13.68 3.68 1.07
N VAL A 264 -12.40 4.05 1.07
CA VAL A 264 -11.42 3.51 2.00
C VAL A 264 -11.03 4.63 2.95
N TYR A 265 -11.21 4.37 4.25
CA TYR A 265 -10.92 5.30 5.31
C TYR A 265 -9.77 4.76 6.14
N THR A 266 -8.62 5.41 6.08
CA THR A 266 -7.55 5.24 7.07
C THR A 266 -7.88 6.13 8.26
N ILE A 267 -8.00 5.53 9.44
CA ILE A 267 -8.62 6.16 10.61
C ILE A 267 -7.60 6.19 11.73
N ALA A 268 -7.26 7.37 12.22
CA ALA A 268 -6.39 7.55 13.38
C ALA A 268 -7.01 8.53 14.38
N GLU A 269 -6.41 8.67 15.55
CA GLU A 269 -6.91 9.62 16.57
C GLU A 269 -6.79 11.08 16.10
N LYS A 270 -5.72 11.41 15.37
CA LYS A 270 -5.47 12.75 14.83
C LYS A 270 -5.28 12.67 13.31
N ALA A 271 -5.97 13.53 12.57
CA ALA A 271 -5.77 13.68 11.13
C ALA A 271 -4.31 14.11 10.86
N GLY A 272 -3.64 13.44 9.92
CA GLY A 272 -2.24 13.71 9.62
C GLY A 272 -1.22 13.25 10.67
N ALA A 273 -1.64 12.62 11.77
CA ALA A 273 -0.72 11.91 12.63
C ALA A 273 -0.27 10.63 11.92
N GLY A 274 0.88 10.72 11.27
CA GLY A 274 1.59 9.56 10.76
C GLY A 274 1.77 8.58 11.90
N THR A 275 1.18 7.41 11.77
CA THR A 275 1.76 6.27 12.46
C THR A 275 3.14 6.12 11.85
N ASN A 276 4.20 6.20 12.64
CA ASN A 276 5.56 5.97 12.20
C ASN A 276 5.83 4.47 12.32
N PRO A 277 5.57 3.64 11.28
CA PRO A 277 6.04 2.26 11.27
C PRO A 277 7.56 2.34 11.32
N LEU A 278 8.17 2.06 12.47
CA LEU A 278 9.60 1.75 12.55
C LEU A 278 10.55 2.70 11.76
N ASN A 279 10.30 4.03 11.79
CA ASN A 279 11.06 5.08 11.07
C ASN A 279 10.74 5.29 9.56
N MET A 280 9.57 4.85 9.08
CA MET A 280 9.11 5.03 7.69
C MET A 280 8.07 6.16 7.49
N MET A 281 7.64 6.33 6.23
CA MET A 281 6.67 7.32 5.76
C MET A 281 5.45 7.43 6.69
N PRO A 282 5.03 8.66 7.07
CA PRO A 282 3.78 8.84 7.79
C PRO A 282 2.60 8.30 6.96
N LEU A 283 1.88 7.30 7.50
CA LEU A 283 0.57 6.94 6.96
C LEU A 283 -0.42 8.03 7.34
N PHE A 284 -0.91 8.78 6.36
CA PHE A 284 -1.90 9.82 6.59
C PHE A 284 -3.28 9.20 6.76
N ALA A 285 -3.86 9.38 7.94
CA ALA A 285 -5.26 9.07 8.16
C ALA A 285 -6.13 10.02 7.32
N SER A 286 -6.97 9.45 6.46
CA SER A 286 -7.97 10.18 5.68
C SER A 286 -9.17 10.62 6.51
N ALA A 287 -9.35 10.04 7.71
CA ALA A 287 -10.36 10.43 8.68
C ALA A 287 -9.83 10.32 10.11
N THR A 288 -10.42 11.08 11.04
CA THR A 288 -10.21 10.86 12.46
C THR A 288 -11.27 9.89 12.99
N MET A 289 -11.10 9.39 14.21
CA MET A 289 -12.14 8.63 14.91
C MET A 289 -13.47 9.42 15.05
N GLU A 290 -13.43 10.75 14.94
CA GLU A 290 -14.60 11.62 15.02
C GLU A 290 -15.24 11.89 13.64
N THR A 291 -14.44 11.91 12.57
CA THR A 291 -14.92 12.21 11.21
C THR A 291 -15.13 10.96 10.35
N ALA A 292 -14.69 9.80 10.82
CA ALA A 292 -14.89 8.53 10.14
C ALA A 292 -16.37 8.13 10.09
N PRO A 293 -16.83 7.43 9.03
CA PRO A 293 -18.20 6.92 8.97
C PRO A 293 -18.54 6.02 10.16
N GLU A 294 -19.82 6.04 10.58
CA GLU A 294 -20.28 5.20 11.68
C GLU A 294 -20.34 3.70 11.36
N LYS A 295 -20.43 3.34 10.08
CA LYS A 295 -20.59 1.96 9.63
C LYS A 295 -19.65 1.66 8.48
N PHE A 296 -19.00 0.50 8.58
CA PHE A 296 -18.15 -0.09 7.54
C PHE A 296 -18.68 -1.44 7.10
N ASP A 297 -18.50 -1.78 5.84
CA ASP A 297 -18.68 -3.14 5.35
C ASP A 297 -17.50 -4.02 5.81
N ILE A 298 -16.30 -3.46 5.83
CA ILE A 298 -15.11 -4.12 6.37
C ILE A 298 -14.41 -3.17 7.33
N LEU A 299 -14.13 -3.62 8.55
CA LEU A 299 -13.18 -2.97 9.46
C LEU A 299 -11.91 -3.81 9.54
N LEU A 300 -10.79 -3.26 9.08
CA LEU A 300 -9.46 -3.87 9.19
C LEU A 300 -8.71 -3.31 10.41
N ILE A 301 -8.23 -4.19 11.27
CA ILE A 301 -7.41 -3.89 12.44
C ILE A 301 -6.03 -4.55 12.25
N PRO A 302 -5.03 -3.81 11.77
CA PRO A 302 -3.66 -4.31 11.61
C PRO A 302 -2.98 -4.52 12.98
N GLY A 303 -1.91 -5.30 13.00
CA GLY A 303 -0.99 -5.41 14.13
C GLY A 303 0.16 -4.42 14.03
N GLY A 304 1.17 -4.64 14.87
CA GLY A 304 2.42 -3.88 14.85
C GLY A 304 3.06 -3.69 16.23
N PRO A 305 4.29 -3.14 16.30
CA PRO A 305 4.98 -2.85 17.55
C PRO A 305 4.22 -1.90 18.48
N GLY A 306 3.31 -1.08 17.94
CA GLY A 306 2.52 -0.11 18.70
C GLY A 306 1.38 -0.66 19.56
N VAL A 307 1.06 -1.96 19.45
CA VAL A 307 -0.14 -2.53 20.07
C VAL A 307 -0.18 -2.32 21.58
N ASP A 308 0.95 -2.45 22.29
CA ASP A 308 0.99 -2.23 23.75
C ASP A 308 0.63 -0.79 24.15
N ALA A 309 0.97 0.20 23.32
CA ALA A 309 0.60 1.60 23.55
C ALA A 309 -0.87 1.84 23.16
N ALA A 310 -1.33 1.26 22.05
CA ALA A 310 -2.71 1.34 21.58
C ALA A 310 -3.71 0.78 22.61
N LEU A 311 -3.38 -0.35 23.26
CA LEU A 311 -4.19 -0.96 24.32
C LEU A 311 -4.39 -0.06 25.55
N LYS A 312 -3.49 0.88 25.81
CA LYS A 312 -3.58 1.84 26.93
C LYS A 312 -4.36 3.10 26.57
N ASN A 313 -4.68 3.29 25.29
CA ASN A 313 -5.42 4.45 24.82
C ASN A 313 -6.93 4.18 24.86
N GLU A 314 -7.60 4.70 25.89
CA GLU A 314 -9.04 4.48 26.10
C GLU A 314 -9.91 5.00 24.95
N LYS A 315 -9.54 6.15 24.35
CA LYS A 315 -10.27 6.74 23.21
C LYS A 315 -10.18 5.81 22.00
N PHE A 316 -8.98 5.32 21.69
CA PHE A 316 -8.74 4.35 20.63
C PHE A 316 -9.52 3.05 20.86
N MET A 317 -9.41 2.46 22.06
CA MET A 317 -10.07 1.19 22.37
C MET A 317 -11.61 1.29 22.33
N THR A 318 -12.16 2.41 22.80
CA THR A 318 -13.59 2.70 22.71
C THR A 318 -14.05 2.80 21.26
N TYR A 319 -13.29 3.52 20.43
CA TYR A 319 -13.59 3.63 18.99
C TYR A 319 -13.54 2.28 18.29
N VAL A 320 -12.47 1.49 18.49
CA VAL A 320 -12.32 0.16 17.88
C VAL A 320 -13.50 -0.73 18.23
N ARG A 321 -13.92 -0.76 19.50
CA ARG A 321 -15.08 -1.55 19.93
C ARG A 321 -16.35 -1.14 19.19
N GLN A 322 -16.67 0.16 19.18
CA GLN A 322 -17.89 0.68 18.55
C GLN A 322 -17.90 0.44 17.03
N ALA A 323 -16.78 0.70 16.36
CA ALA A 323 -16.65 0.47 14.93
C ALA A 323 -16.78 -1.03 14.59
N ALA A 324 -16.15 -1.92 15.38
CA ALA A 324 -16.20 -3.36 15.18
C ALA A 324 -17.60 -3.95 15.44
N GLU A 325 -18.34 -3.42 16.42
CA GLU A 325 -19.74 -3.79 16.67
C GLU A 325 -20.63 -3.46 15.46
N LYS A 326 -20.46 -2.27 14.86
CA LYS A 326 -21.25 -1.78 13.73
C LYS A 326 -20.82 -2.35 12.36
N ALA A 327 -19.58 -2.81 12.22
CA ALA A 327 -19.05 -3.33 10.96
C ALA A 327 -19.72 -4.65 10.54
N THR A 328 -19.92 -4.84 9.23
CA THR A 328 -20.46 -6.09 8.66
C THR A 328 -19.50 -7.26 8.84
N ASP A 329 -18.24 -7.09 8.45
CA ASP A 329 -17.14 -8.03 8.67
C ASP A 329 -15.95 -7.29 9.33
N VAL A 330 -15.25 -7.97 10.24
CA VAL A 330 -14.07 -7.43 10.93
C VAL A 330 -12.89 -8.35 10.67
N LEU A 331 -11.83 -7.79 10.09
CA LEU A 331 -10.60 -8.48 9.74
C LEU A 331 -9.48 -8.00 10.66
N THR A 332 -8.74 -8.92 11.26
CA THR A 332 -7.54 -8.60 12.03
C THR A 332 -6.32 -9.31 11.48
N VAL A 333 -5.20 -8.60 11.45
CA VAL A 333 -3.91 -9.17 11.04
C VAL A 333 -2.96 -9.16 12.23
N ALA A 334 -2.26 -10.27 12.42
CA ALA A 334 -1.30 -10.46 13.49
C ALA A 334 -1.81 -10.03 14.87
N THR A 335 -1.09 -9.14 15.54
CA THR A 335 -1.43 -8.64 16.87
C THR A 335 -2.63 -7.71 16.89
N GLY A 336 -3.22 -7.35 15.75
CA GLY A 336 -4.51 -6.64 15.68
C GLY A 336 -5.66 -7.45 16.31
N SER A 337 -5.55 -8.79 16.29
CA SER A 337 -6.48 -9.69 17.01
C SER A 337 -6.44 -9.49 18.53
N ARG A 338 -5.30 -9.08 19.10
CA ARG A 338 -5.17 -8.74 20.52
C ARG A 338 -5.88 -7.45 20.85
N ILE A 339 -5.81 -6.44 19.98
CA ILE A 339 -6.59 -5.20 20.11
C ILE A 339 -8.08 -5.55 20.13
N LEU A 340 -8.56 -6.30 19.13
CA LEU A 340 -9.96 -6.69 19.07
C LEU A 340 -10.36 -7.53 20.28
N GLY A 341 -9.54 -8.50 20.69
CA GLY A 341 -9.80 -9.36 21.84
C GLY A 341 -9.86 -8.59 23.16
N ALA A 342 -9.02 -7.57 23.35
CA ALA A 342 -9.04 -6.71 24.54
C ALA A 342 -10.32 -5.86 24.66
N THR A 343 -11.10 -5.69 23.58
CA THR A 343 -12.43 -5.08 23.67
C THR A 343 -13.49 -6.00 24.29
N GLY A 344 -13.20 -7.31 24.42
CA GLY A 344 -14.12 -8.37 24.83
C GLY A 344 -14.97 -8.95 23.68
N LEU A 345 -14.86 -8.42 22.46
CA LEU A 345 -15.66 -8.89 21.31
C LEU A 345 -15.29 -10.29 20.81
N LEU A 346 -14.12 -10.81 21.17
CA LEU A 346 -13.69 -12.18 20.87
C LEU A 346 -13.94 -13.17 22.02
N ASP A 347 -14.54 -12.75 23.14
CA ASP A 347 -14.84 -13.66 24.26
C ASP A 347 -15.72 -14.83 23.80
N GLY A 348 -15.24 -16.06 24.01
CA GLY A 348 -15.90 -17.31 23.60
C GLY A 348 -15.80 -17.62 22.10
N LYS A 349 -15.09 -16.81 21.32
CA LYS A 349 -14.92 -16.98 19.87
C LYS A 349 -13.62 -17.69 19.53
N LYS A 350 -13.63 -18.39 18.39
CA LYS A 350 -12.41 -18.93 17.79
C LYS A 350 -11.63 -17.80 17.10
N ALA A 351 -10.32 -17.74 17.35
CA ALA A 351 -9.45 -16.75 16.73
C ALA A 351 -8.01 -17.26 16.60
N THR A 352 -7.19 -16.60 15.79
CA THR A 352 -5.74 -16.78 15.78
C THR A 352 -5.02 -15.42 15.80
N THR A 353 -3.72 -15.43 16.09
CA THR A 353 -2.86 -14.25 16.21
C THR A 353 -1.42 -14.63 15.85
N SER A 354 -0.49 -13.66 15.92
CA SER A 354 0.93 -13.89 15.64
C SER A 354 1.46 -15.09 16.41
N LYS A 355 2.13 -15.99 15.70
CA LYS A 355 2.68 -17.22 16.27
C LYS A 355 3.76 -16.93 17.29
N MET A 356 4.48 -15.82 17.12
CA MET A 356 5.46 -15.35 18.09
C MET A 356 4.81 -14.82 19.39
N GLU A 357 3.69 -14.10 19.27
CA GLU A 357 3.01 -13.47 20.42
C GLU A 357 1.91 -14.34 21.03
N LEU A 358 1.53 -15.45 20.37
CA LEU A 358 0.39 -16.29 20.72
C LEU A 358 0.38 -16.70 22.20
N GLY A 359 1.51 -17.14 22.75
CA GLY A 359 1.59 -17.59 24.13
C GLY A 359 1.36 -16.48 25.16
N LYS A 360 1.81 -15.26 24.87
CA LYS A 360 1.54 -14.07 25.69
C LYS A 360 0.06 -13.70 25.59
N ILE A 361 -0.43 -13.55 24.36
CA ILE A 361 -1.79 -13.09 24.06
C ILE A 361 -2.85 -14.04 24.62
N SER A 362 -2.64 -15.37 24.51
CA SER A 362 -3.58 -16.36 25.05
C SER A 362 -3.68 -16.33 26.57
N THR A 363 -2.60 -15.93 27.25
CA THR A 363 -2.58 -15.78 28.70
C THR A 363 -3.32 -14.51 29.13
N GLU A 364 -3.14 -13.42 28.37
CA GLU A 364 -3.83 -12.14 28.62
C GLU A 364 -5.33 -12.21 28.29
N LEU A 365 -5.72 -13.00 27.29
CA LEU A 365 -7.08 -13.11 26.77
C LEU A 365 -7.59 -14.58 26.83
N PRO A 366 -7.76 -15.16 28.04
CA PRO A 366 -8.04 -16.59 28.22
C PRO A 366 -9.45 -17.01 27.80
N LYS A 367 -10.36 -16.04 27.59
CA LYS A 367 -11.73 -16.31 27.15
C LYS A 367 -11.84 -16.54 25.64
N VAL A 368 -10.80 -16.19 24.87
CA VAL A 368 -10.74 -16.40 23.43
C VAL A 368 -10.22 -17.81 23.16
N GLN A 369 -10.86 -18.54 22.24
CA GLN A 369 -10.44 -19.88 21.83
C GLN A 369 -9.36 -19.76 20.75
N TRP A 370 -8.09 -19.66 21.18
CA TRP A 370 -6.97 -19.46 20.27
C TRP A 370 -6.57 -20.73 19.52
N GLU A 371 -6.80 -20.73 18.20
CA GLU A 371 -6.40 -21.81 17.28
C GLU A 371 -4.90 -21.68 16.95
N GLN A 372 -4.09 -22.50 17.60
CA GLN A 372 -2.63 -22.36 17.60
C GLN A 372 -2.02 -22.63 16.21
N GLN A 373 -2.58 -23.60 15.48
CA GLN A 373 -2.07 -24.04 14.19
C GLN A 373 -2.65 -23.27 12.99
N ALA A 374 -3.74 -22.53 13.20
CA ALA A 374 -4.48 -21.91 12.11
C ALA A 374 -3.73 -20.70 11.54
N ARG A 375 -3.66 -20.63 10.22
CA ARG A 375 -3.15 -19.48 9.45
C ARG A 375 -4.14 -18.32 9.47
N TRP A 376 -5.42 -18.64 9.32
CA TRP A 376 -6.52 -17.73 9.66
C TRP A 376 -7.71 -18.51 10.22
N VAL A 377 -8.57 -17.81 10.94
CA VAL A 377 -9.79 -18.33 11.56
C VAL A 377 -10.95 -17.42 11.22
N VAL A 378 -12.10 -18.04 10.93
CA VAL A 378 -13.38 -17.36 10.70
C VAL A 378 -14.39 -17.86 11.71
N ASP A 379 -14.94 -16.96 12.52
CA ASP A 379 -16.05 -17.22 13.46
C ASP A 379 -17.13 -16.15 13.24
N GLY A 380 -18.15 -16.46 12.44
CA GLY A 380 -19.17 -15.50 12.03
C GLY A 380 -18.56 -14.34 11.23
N LYS A 381 -18.66 -13.12 11.77
CA LYS A 381 -18.10 -11.91 11.14
C LYS A 381 -16.64 -11.62 11.50
N TRP A 382 -16.04 -12.43 12.37
CA TRP A 382 -14.69 -12.23 12.89
C TRP A 382 -13.70 -13.04 12.05
N TRP A 383 -12.85 -12.35 11.30
CA TRP A 383 -11.77 -12.92 10.51
C TRP A 383 -10.45 -12.54 11.17
N THR A 384 -9.67 -13.53 11.60
CA THR A 384 -8.39 -13.30 12.29
C THR A 384 -7.29 -14.09 11.60
N SER A 385 -6.12 -13.47 11.39
CA SER A 385 -4.97 -14.09 10.75
C SER A 385 -3.71 -13.94 11.61
N SER A 386 -2.78 -14.88 11.48
CA SER A 386 -1.61 -14.98 12.36
C SER A 386 -0.53 -13.95 12.07
N GLY A 387 -0.14 -13.75 10.82
CA GLY A 387 0.89 -12.81 10.40
C GLY A 387 0.55 -12.06 9.12
N SER A 388 1.42 -11.15 8.68
CA SER A 388 1.16 -10.30 7.51
C SER A 388 0.89 -11.10 6.24
N ALA A 389 1.70 -12.14 5.99
CA ALA A 389 1.50 -13.03 4.84
C ALA A 389 0.18 -13.82 4.92
N SER A 390 -0.19 -14.29 6.11
CA SER A 390 -1.47 -14.96 6.33
C SER A 390 -2.67 -14.00 6.22
N GLY A 391 -2.46 -12.71 6.49
CA GLY A 391 -3.47 -11.67 6.28
C GLY A 391 -3.78 -11.51 4.79
N MET A 392 -2.78 -11.56 3.92
CA MET A 392 -2.99 -11.57 2.47
C MET A 392 -3.76 -12.82 2.01
N ASP A 393 -3.40 -13.99 2.53
CA ASP A 393 -4.12 -15.24 2.26
C ASP A 393 -5.58 -15.18 2.74
N MET A 394 -5.79 -14.65 3.96
CA MET A 394 -7.12 -14.38 4.51
C MET A 394 -7.89 -13.38 3.64
N GLY A 395 -7.23 -12.34 3.11
CA GLY A 395 -7.83 -11.38 2.17
C GLY A 395 -8.34 -12.06 0.91
N ARG A 396 -7.52 -12.91 0.26
CA ARG A 396 -7.94 -13.73 -0.89
C ARG A 396 -9.09 -14.67 -0.51
N ALA A 397 -8.99 -15.35 0.63
CA ALA A 397 -10.03 -16.26 1.11
C ALA A 397 -11.35 -15.53 1.39
N TYR A 398 -11.29 -14.32 1.92
CA TYR A 398 -12.45 -13.44 2.10
C TYR A 398 -13.10 -13.11 0.76
N ILE A 399 -12.32 -12.78 -0.28
CA ILE A 399 -12.85 -12.58 -1.63
C ILE A 399 -13.53 -13.85 -2.14
N SER A 400 -12.87 -15.00 -2.02
CA SER A 400 -13.41 -16.28 -2.48
C SER A 400 -14.76 -16.57 -1.81
N ALA A 401 -14.84 -16.40 -0.49
CA ALA A 401 -16.04 -16.65 0.30
C ALA A 401 -17.20 -15.70 -0.04
N LYS A 402 -16.92 -14.42 -0.35
CA LYS A 402 -17.96 -13.38 -0.53
C LYS A 402 -18.33 -13.14 -2.01
N TYR A 403 -17.40 -13.41 -2.92
CA TYR A 403 -17.51 -13.03 -4.33
C TYR A 403 -17.14 -14.15 -5.32
N GLY A 404 -16.67 -15.30 -4.83
CA GLY A 404 -16.38 -16.49 -5.62
C GLY A 404 -14.89 -16.70 -5.92
N GLU A 405 -14.51 -17.98 -6.07
CA GLU A 405 -13.12 -18.40 -6.26
C GLU A 405 -12.51 -17.89 -7.57
N GLU A 406 -13.30 -17.78 -8.64
CA GLU A 406 -12.82 -17.25 -9.92
C GLU A 406 -12.28 -15.82 -9.76
N LEU A 407 -13.00 -14.98 -9.01
CA LEU A 407 -12.56 -13.62 -8.73
C LEU A 407 -11.31 -13.62 -7.87
N ALA A 408 -11.28 -14.43 -6.81
CA ALA A 408 -10.13 -14.53 -5.91
C ALA A 408 -8.85 -14.99 -6.63
N ALA A 409 -8.96 -15.98 -7.52
CA ALA A 409 -7.85 -16.47 -8.34
C ALA A 409 -7.37 -15.39 -9.32
N ARG A 410 -8.29 -14.72 -10.02
CA ARG A 410 -7.96 -13.62 -10.94
C ARG A 410 -7.25 -12.46 -10.24
N LEU A 411 -7.66 -12.12 -9.02
CA LEU A 411 -7.00 -11.10 -8.21
C LEU A 411 -5.60 -11.51 -7.78
N ALA A 412 -5.43 -12.77 -7.41
CA ALA A 412 -4.12 -13.31 -7.09
C ALA A 412 -3.18 -13.25 -8.30
N ASP A 413 -3.64 -13.61 -9.49
CA ASP A 413 -2.85 -13.54 -10.73
C ASP A 413 -2.45 -12.11 -11.09
N LEU A 414 -3.38 -11.15 -11.00
CA LEU A 414 -3.08 -9.73 -11.25
C LEU A 414 -2.08 -9.15 -10.26
N ALA A 415 -2.08 -9.62 -9.02
CA ALA A 415 -1.13 -9.23 -8.00
C ALA A 415 0.18 -10.04 -8.04
N GLU A 416 0.31 -11.01 -8.95
CA GLU A 416 1.39 -12.02 -8.94
C GLU A 416 1.58 -12.63 -7.54
N TYR A 417 0.45 -12.97 -6.91
CA TYR A 417 0.35 -13.46 -5.54
C TYR A 417 0.16 -14.98 -5.48
N THR A 418 1.07 -15.68 -4.81
CA THR A 418 0.94 -17.11 -4.52
C THR A 418 0.43 -17.31 -3.10
N ALA A 419 -0.78 -17.86 -2.99
CA ALA A 419 -1.48 -18.02 -1.72
C ALA A 419 -1.34 -19.42 -1.10
N ILE A 420 -1.30 -19.50 0.23
CA ILE A 420 -1.56 -20.74 0.98
C ILE A 420 -3.05 -20.82 1.26
N LEU A 421 -3.74 -21.78 0.62
CA LEU A 421 -5.20 -21.87 0.62
C LEU A 421 -5.79 -22.68 1.79
N ASP A 422 -4.96 -23.37 2.57
CA ASP A 422 -5.41 -24.20 3.69
C ASP A 422 -5.33 -23.40 5.01
N PRO A 423 -6.47 -23.01 5.62
CA PRO A 423 -6.48 -22.23 6.87
C PRO A 423 -5.85 -22.97 8.05
N ALA A 424 -5.78 -24.30 8.03
CA ALA A 424 -5.22 -25.08 9.13
C ALA A 424 -3.68 -25.21 9.06
N LYS A 425 -3.06 -24.76 7.95
CA LYS A 425 -1.62 -24.93 7.71
C LYS A 425 -0.91 -23.59 7.77
N ASP A 426 -0.40 -23.28 8.95
CA ASP A 426 0.55 -22.19 9.14
C ASP A 426 2.00 -22.71 9.20
N PRO A 427 2.88 -22.34 8.26
CA PRO A 427 4.30 -22.70 8.29
C PRO A 427 5.03 -22.25 9.57
N PHE A 428 4.49 -21.24 10.28
CA PHE A 428 5.08 -20.69 11.50
C PHE A 428 4.49 -21.28 12.78
N ALA A 429 3.44 -22.11 12.70
CA ALA A 429 2.81 -22.69 13.88
C ALA A 429 3.69 -23.71 14.62
N ALA A 430 4.61 -24.40 13.94
CA ALA A 430 5.53 -25.35 14.58
C ALA A 430 6.52 -24.67 15.55
N GLY A 431 6.75 -23.36 15.41
CA GLY A 431 7.59 -22.57 16.31
C GLY A 431 6.84 -21.91 17.47
N ALA A 432 5.50 -21.97 17.48
CA ALA A 432 4.70 -21.41 18.56
C ALA A 432 4.85 -22.29 19.81
N LYS A 433 5.15 -21.68 20.96
CA LYS A 433 5.18 -22.41 22.24
C LYS A 433 3.76 -22.95 22.52
N PRO A 434 3.58 -24.26 22.75
CA PRO A 434 2.27 -24.81 23.07
C PRO A 434 1.71 -24.12 24.30
N VAL A 435 0.50 -23.59 24.18
CA VAL A 435 -0.25 -23.10 25.33
C VAL A 435 -1.08 -24.25 25.86
N THR A 436 -0.82 -24.68 27.08
CA THR A 436 -1.71 -25.61 27.78
C THR A 436 -3.04 -24.91 27.99
N PRO A 437 -4.17 -25.44 27.49
CA PRO A 437 -5.47 -24.86 27.79
C PRO A 437 -5.65 -24.76 29.31
N PRO A 438 -6.28 -23.70 29.86
CA PRO A 438 -6.72 -23.74 31.25
C PRO A 438 -7.60 -24.97 31.44
N ALA A 439 -7.37 -25.69 32.54
CA ALA A 439 -8.14 -26.89 32.87
C ALA A 439 -9.64 -26.56 32.77
N PRO A 440 -10.45 -27.41 32.09
CA PRO A 440 -11.87 -27.16 31.99
C PRO A 440 -12.43 -27.04 33.41
N SER A 441 -13.18 -25.96 33.67
CA SER A 441 -13.95 -25.88 34.90
C SER A 441 -14.89 -27.08 34.94
N SER A 442 -14.72 -27.93 35.94
CA SER A 442 -15.53 -29.12 36.14
C SER A 442 -16.98 -28.70 36.35
N GLY A 443 -17.81 -28.75 35.31
CA GLY A 443 -19.22 -28.38 35.47
C GLY A 443 -20.01 -28.04 34.20
N ALA A 444 -19.83 -28.77 33.09
CA ALA A 444 -20.86 -28.83 32.05
C ALA A 444 -20.70 -30.13 31.25
N PRO A 445 -21.78 -30.93 31.04
CA PRO A 445 -21.70 -32.13 30.22
C PRO A 445 -21.48 -31.74 28.75
N ALA A 446 -20.60 -32.48 28.08
CA ALA A 446 -20.31 -32.31 26.66
C ALA A 446 -21.59 -32.52 25.81
N PRO A 447 -21.88 -31.67 24.82
CA PRO A 447 -22.93 -31.98 23.85
C PRO A 447 -22.48 -33.17 23.00
N SER A 448 -23.34 -34.18 22.92
CA SER A 448 -23.16 -35.38 22.11
C SER A 448 -23.00 -35.03 20.62
N SER A 449 -22.06 -35.71 19.98
CA SER A 449 -21.77 -35.62 18.55
C SER A 449 -23.01 -35.99 17.72
N LEU A 450 -23.58 -35.02 17.02
CA LEU A 450 -24.53 -35.29 15.93
C LEU A 450 -23.76 -35.38 14.62
N ALA A 451 -23.80 -36.58 14.02
CA ALA A 451 -23.35 -36.82 12.65
C ALA A 451 -24.19 -36.02 11.64
N PRO A 452 -23.62 -35.62 10.48
CA PRO A 452 -24.32 -34.80 9.51
C PRO A 452 -25.39 -35.62 8.77
N ALA A 453 -26.63 -35.14 8.79
CA ALA A 453 -27.72 -35.64 7.93
C ALA A 453 -27.71 -34.89 6.57
N PRO A 454 -28.04 -35.57 5.46
CA PRO A 454 -27.97 -34.97 4.12
C PRO A 454 -29.13 -34.00 3.86
N ILE A 455 -28.81 -32.89 3.18
CA ILE A 455 -29.75 -31.83 2.80
C ILE A 455 -30.40 -32.21 1.47
N SER A 456 -31.71 -32.44 1.47
CA SER A 456 -32.54 -32.47 0.26
C SER A 456 -33.84 -31.72 0.50
N GLY A 457 -34.16 -30.77 -0.39
CA GLY A 457 -35.53 -30.27 -0.61
C GLY A 457 -35.82 -28.84 -0.16
N THR A 458 -35.89 -27.92 -1.13
CA THR A 458 -36.81 -26.76 -1.11
C THR A 458 -38.09 -27.14 -1.90
N PRO A 459 -39.17 -26.33 -1.94
CA PRO A 459 -39.58 -25.22 -1.06
C PRO A 459 -41.07 -25.32 -0.62
N ALA A 460 -41.48 -24.54 0.38
CA ALA A 460 -42.88 -24.14 0.51
C ALA A 460 -43.01 -22.73 1.10
N SER A 461 -43.80 -21.93 0.40
CA SER A 461 -44.23 -20.55 0.66
C SER A 461 -45.18 -20.44 1.84
N SER A 462 -45.08 -19.37 2.63
CA SER A 462 -46.28 -18.69 3.16
C SER A 462 -45.98 -17.26 3.62
N SER A 463 -46.77 -16.35 3.08
CA SER A 463 -46.97 -14.95 3.42
C SER A 463 -47.43 -14.70 4.86
N ALA A 464 -47.00 -13.59 5.46
CA ALA A 464 -47.89 -12.60 6.10
C ALA A 464 -47.07 -11.44 6.70
N ALA A 465 -47.37 -10.21 6.26
CA ALA A 465 -47.02 -8.98 6.97
C ALA A 465 -48.01 -8.76 8.14
N PRO A 466 -47.64 -7.96 9.16
CA PRO A 466 -48.27 -6.64 9.24
C PRO A 466 -47.34 -5.50 9.71
N THR A 467 -47.62 -4.30 9.22
CA THR A 467 -47.15 -2.97 9.68
C THR A 467 -48.28 -2.24 10.45
N PRO A 468 -48.07 -1.04 11.01
CA PRO A 468 -47.16 -0.67 12.10
C PRO A 468 -47.92 0.07 13.24
N SER A 469 -47.30 0.27 14.41
CA SER A 469 -47.82 1.16 15.46
C SER A 469 -46.84 2.29 15.77
N SER A 470 -47.37 3.50 15.67
CA SER A 470 -46.80 4.81 15.96
C SER A 470 -46.45 5.02 17.44
N ALA A 471 -45.39 5.77 17.72
CA ALA A 471 -45.39 6.90 18.66
C ALA A 471 -44.03 7.62 18.63
N ALA A 472 -44.05 8.87 18.16
CA ALA A 472 -43.01 9.86 18.41
C ALA A 472 -43.48 10.80 19.53
N PRO A 473 -42.54 11.45 20.25
CA PRO A 473 -42.79 12.78 20.75
C PRO A 473 -41.80 13.79 20.13
N ALA A 474 -42.36 14.92 19.70
CA ALA A 474 -41.64 16.11 19.29
C ALA A 474 -41.36 17.00 20.51
N VAL A 475 -40.17 17.59 20.62
CA VAL A 475 -39.99 18.91 21.29
C VAL A 475 -38.87 19.73 20.63
N SER A 476 -39.32 20.89 20.15
CA SER A 476 -38.74 22.23 19.90
C SER A 476 -37.29 22.47 19.44
N SER A 477 -37.26 23.23 18.34
CA SER A 477 -36.26 24.16 17.85
C SER A 477 -35.79 25.22 18.86
N ALA A 478 -34.48 25.49 18.88
CA ALA A 478 -33.91 26.79 19.19
C ALA A 478 -32.60 26.99 18.38
N ALA A 479 -32.46 28.16 17.76
CA ALA A 479 -31.24 28.66 17.12
C ALA A 479 -30.93 30.05 17.72
N PRO A 480 -29.78 30.67 17.41
CA PRO A 480 -28.45 30.37 17.91
C PRO A 480 -27.95 31.47 18.87
N VAL A 481 -27.03 31.14 19.77
CA VAL A 481 -26.32 32.13 20.60
C VAL A 481 -24.88 32.23 20.11
N ALA A 482 -24.50 33.43 19.66
CA ALA A 482 -23.14 33.83 19.36
C ALA A 482 -22.32 33.95 20.66
N SER A 483 -21.09 33.43 20.65
CA SER A 483 -20.09 33.75 21.66
C SER A 483 -18.69 33.63 21.08
N SER A 484 -18.03 34.79 21.06
CA SER A 484 -16.64 35.11 20.82
C SER A 484 -15.62 34.21 21.52
N ALA A 485 -14.52 33.88 20.84
CA ALA A 485 -13.15 34.23 21.22
C ALA A 485 -12.15 33.50 20.31
N ALA A 486 -11.47 34.25 19.45
CA ALA A 486 -10.27 33.81 18.74
C ALA A 486 -9.04 34.10 19.61
N PRO A 487 -8.05 33.18 19.73
CA PRO A 487 -6.74 33.53 20.23
C PRO A 487 -5.91 34.14 19.09
N THR A 488 -5.45 35.35 19.33
CA THR A 488 -4.50 36.12 18.53
C THR A 488 -3.16 35.38 18.39
N HIS A 489 -2.74 35.10 17.15
CA HIS A 489 -1.35 34.76 16.82
C HIS A 489 -0.52 36.05 16.80
N THR A 490 0.48 36.11 17.67
CA THR A 490 1.59 37.08 17.61
C THR A 490 2.55 36.67 16.48
N PRO A 491 2.91 37.59 15.56
CA PRO A 491 3.96 37.34 14.58
C PRO A 491 5.33 37.45 15.26
N TRP A 492 6.18 36.45 15.03
CA TRP A 492 7.60 36.51 15.37
C TRP A 492 8.29 37.50 14.44
N THR A 493 8.93 38.50 15.05
CA THR A 493 9.71 39.56 14.41
C THR A 493 11.06 39.07 13.93
N ASP A 494 11.46 39.59 12.77
CA ASP A 494 12.75 39.45 12.10
C ASP A 494 13.96 39.75 13.00
N ALA A 495 15.05 39.00 12.78
CA ALA A 495 16.41 39.43 13.07
C ALA A 495 17.36 38.94 11.95
N PRO A 496 18.42 39.71 11.62
CA PRO A 496 18.88 39.87 10.24
C PRO A 496 20.02 38.94 9.82
N ALA A 497 20.10 38.72 8.50
CA ALA A 497 21.20 38.08 7.80
C ALA A 497 22.49 38.92 7.83
N PRO A 498 23.69 38.29 7.89
CA PRO A 498 24.93 38.97 7.58
C PRO A 498 25.25 38.91 6.07
N SER A 499 25.52 40.09 5.50
CA SER A 499 25.98 40.32 4.12
C SER A 499 27.42 39.84 3.88
N PRO A 500 27.81 39.59 2.61
CA PRO A 500 29.07 38.93 2.25
C PRO A 500 30.24 39.91 2.09
N SER A 501 31.45 39.46 2.45
CA SER A 501 32.69 40.13 2.06
C SER A 501 33.31 39.46 0.84
N SER A 502 33.72 40.32 -0.10
CA SER A 502 34.36 40.03 -1.37
C SER A 502 35.86 39.75 -1.20
N THR A 503 36.43 38.88 -2.04
CA THR A 503 37.83 38.99 -2.50
C THR A 503 38.08 38.11 -3.74
N THR A 504 38.17 38.78 -4.89
CA THR A 504 39.12 38.59 -6.02
C THR A 504 39.61 37.19 -6.42
N ALA A 505 39.30 36.82 -7.68
CA ALA A 505 40.01 35.85 -8.53
C ALA A 505 41.36 36.44 -9.04
N PRO A 506 42.28 35.70 -9.71
CA PRO A 506 42.03 35.21 -11.09
C PRO A 506 42.71 33.89 -11.49
N GLY A 507 42.29 33.32 -12.63
CA GLY A 507 43.20 32.60 -13.52
C GLY A 507 42.68 31.31 -14.15
N THR A 508 42.08 31.43 -15.34
CA THR A 508 42.01 30.35 -16.34
C THR A 508 42.66 30.86 -17.62
N PRO A 509 43.37 30.01 -18.39
CA PRO A 509 43.44 30.15 -19.83
C PRO A 509 42.70 29.00 -20.51
N ALA A 510 41.94 29.36 -21.55
CA ALA A 510 41.15 28.49 -22.41
C ALA A 510 42.00 27.58 -23.32
N PRO A 511 41.43 26.49 -23.86
CA PRO A 511 41.94 25.87 -25.07
C PRO A 511 41.18 26.33 -26.32
N SER A 512 41.95 26.44 -27.40
CA SER A 512 41.56 26.65 -28.79
C SER A 512 40.87 25.43 -29.40
N THR A 513 39.84 25.63 -30.19
CA THR A 513 39.43 24.69 -31.25
C THR A 513 39.01 25.46 -32.49
N GLY A 514 39.66 25.18 -33.61
CA GLY A 514 39.19 25.53 -34.95
C GLY A 514 38.74 24.28 -35.69
N ALA A 515 37.62 24.38 -36.40
CA ALA A 515 37.21 23.59 -37.57
C ALA A 515 35.94 24.23 -38.20
N PRO A 516 35.57 23.93 -39.46
CA PRO A 516 35.32 24.99 -40.45
C PRO A 516 33.92 25.03 -41.08
N THR A 517 33.67 26.13 -41.83
CA THR A 517 32.81 26.31 -43.02
C THR A 517 31.30 26.00 -42.97
N GLU A 518 30.54 27.06 -43.26
CA GLU A 518 29.09 27.16 -43.48
C GLU A 518 28.57 26.47 -44.75
N LEU A 519 27.28 26.15 -44.78
CA LEU A 519 26.28 26.52 -45.81
C LEU A 519 24.84 26.33 -45.24
N PRO A 520 23.77 26.92 -45.83
CA PRO A 520 22.92 27.89 -45.14
C PRO A 520 21.50 27.39 -44.81
N GLY A 521 20.85 28.03 -43.82
CA GLY A 521 19.44 27.81 -43.53
C GLY A 521 19.01 28.38 -42.18
N VAL A 522 19.03 29.70 -42.03
CA VAL A 522 18.55 30.38 -40.82
C VAL A 522 17.19 31.03 -41.10
N VAL A 523 16.16 30.55 -40.41
CA VAL A 523 15.07 31.40 -39.93
C VAL A 523 15.06 31.25 -38.40
N LYS A 524 15.45 32.31 -37.68
CA LYS A 524 15.23 32.44 -36.23
C LYS A 524 13.81 32.97 -36.00
N PRO A 525 13.05 32.49 -35.01
CA PRO A 525 11.87 33.21 -34.55
C PRO A 525 12.27 34.31 -33.56
N ASN A 526 11.75 35.51 -33.79
CA ASN A 526 11.68 36.60 -32.80
C ASN A 526 10.37 36.42 -32.00
N PRO A 527 10.32 36.74 -30.68
CA PRO A 527 9.16 36.49 -29.85
C PRO A 527 8.17 37.65 -29.99
N GLY A 528 6.95 37.36 -30.42
CA GLY A 528 5.89 38.36 -30.45
C GLY A 528 4.81 38.05 -31.48
N ALA A 529 3.67 37.57 -30.97
CA ALA A 529 2.36 37.54 -31.60
C ALA A 529 2.24 36.83 -32.97
N THR A 530 1.54 35.69 -32.99
CA THR A 530 0.61 35.44 -34.11
C THR A 530 -0.58 34.60 -33.65
N THR A 531 -1.75 35.15 -33.96
CA THR A 531 -3.11 34.66 -33.85
C THR A 531 -3.36 33.32 -34.56
N CYS A 532 -4.05 32.39 -33.88
CA CYS A 532 -4.56 31.16 -34.50
C CYS A 532 -5.90 31.39 -35.24
N VAL A 533 -5.95 30.96 -36.50
CA VAL A 533 -7.16 30.92 -37.33
C VAL A 533 -7.97 29.66 -36.99
N ARG A 534 -9.27 29.82 -36.69
CA ARG A 534 -10.21 28.77 -36.26
C ARG A 534 -10.66 27.86 -37.42
N GLY A 535 -10.45 26.55 -37.28
CA GLY A 535 -11.14 25.51 -38.05
C GLY A 535 -12.26 24.85 -37.23
N SER A 536 -13.45 24.68 -37.80
CA SER A 536 -14.68 24.21 -37.12
C SER A 536 -14.66 22.75 -36.66
N GLN A 537 -13.67 21.94 -37.07
CA GLN A 537 -13.56 20.54 -36.68
C GLN A 537 -12.93 20.34 -35.29
N GLY A 538 -12.08 21.27 -34.82
CA GLY A 538 -11.33 21.12 -33.56
C GLY A 538 -12.12 21.35 -32.27
N ARG A 539 -13.30 21.97 -32.33
CA ARG A 539 -14.11 22.21 -31.12
C ARG A 539 -14.76 20.93 -30.57
N LYS A 540 -15.15 19.99 -31.44
CA LYS A 540 -15.79 18.75 -30.98
C LYS A 540 -14.80 17.82 -30.27
N ASP A 541 -13.55 17.80 -30.72
CA ASP A 541 -12.52 16.94 -30.13
C ASP A 541 -11.97 17.52 -28.83
N LEU A 542 -11.87 18.86 -28.72
CA LEU A 542 -11.45 19.53 -27.49
C LEU A 542 -12.53 19.47 -26.41
N ASP A 543 -13.82 19.68 -26.76
CA ASP A 543 -14.92 19.56 -25.81
C ASP A 543 -15.11 18.10 -25.35
N ALA A 544 -14.94 17.12 -26.25
CA ALA A 544 -14.95 15.70 -25.89
C ALA A 544 -13.77 15.33 -24.98
N TRP A 545 -12.58 15.89 -25.23
CA TRP A 545 -11.40 15.69 -24.39
C TRP A 545 -11.55 16.33 -23.01
N CYS A 546 -12.06 17.57 -22.94
CA CYS A 546 -12.31 18.26 -21.67
C CYS A 546 -13.41 17.57 -20.84
N THR A 547 -14.49 17.11 -21.47
CA THR A 547 -15.57 16.40 -20.76
C THR A 547 -15.09 15.03 -20.25
N SER A 548 -14.28 14.33 -21.02
CA SER A 548 -13.70 13.03 -20.62
C SER A 548 -12.69 13.18 -19.48
N ASN A 549 -11.94 14.28 -19.43
CA ASN A 549 -10.98 14.56 -18.36
C ASN A 549 -11.62 15.20 -17.11
N CYS A 550 -12.68 16.02 -17.24
CA CYS A 550 -13.46 16.50 -16.09
C CYS A 550 -14.10 15.32 -15.33
N ALA A 551 -14.57 14.29 -16.06
CA ALA A 551 -15.15 13.07 -15.49
C ALA A 551 -14.14 12.17 -14.77
N MET A 552 -12.85 12.23 -15.14
CA MET A 552 -11.78 11.46 -14.48
C MET A 552 -11.23 12.12 -13.21
N ASN A 553 -11.49 13.41 -12.97
CA ASN A 553 -10.87 14.19 -11.88
C ASN A 553 -11.84 14.68 -10.78
N PHE A 554 -13.01 14.07 -10.61
CA PHE A 554 -13.96 14.37 -9.51
C PHE A 554 -14.28 15.87 -9.30
N CYS A 555 -14.55 16.64 -10.36
CA CYS A 555 -15.11 17.99 -10.24
C CYS A 555 -16.66 17.92 -10.24
N PRO A 556 -17.37 18.63 -9.32
CA PRO A 556 -18.82 18.78 -9.43
C PRO A 556 -19.20 19.45 -10.76
N GLN A 557 -20.19 18.91 -11.47
CA GLN A 557 -20.59 19.36 -12.82
C GLN A 557 -20.92 20.86 -12.93
N SER A 558 -21.18 21.54 -11.82
CA SER A 558 -21.45 22.98 -11.78
C SER A 558 -20.23 23.89 -12.03
N HIS A 559 -19.02 23.35 -12.24
CA HIS A 559 -17.78 24.13 -12.35
C HIS A 559 -16.94 23.88 -13.62
N CYS A 560 -17.40 23.06 -14.58
CA CYS A 560 -16.70 22.95 -15.87
C CYS A 560 -17.23 24.06 -16.82
N GLU A 561 -16.53 25.20 -16.93
CA GLU A 561 -16.77 26.18 -18.01
C GLU A 561 -16.06 25.74 -19.32
N PRO A 562 -16.59 26.10 -20.51
CA PRO A 562 -15.96 25.78 -21.78
C PRO A 562 -14.59 26.48 -21.91
N CYS A 563 -13.57 25.77 -22.40
CA CYS A 563 -12.26 26.36 -22.67
C CYS A 563 -12.38 27.52 -23.67
N ALA A 564 -11.93 28.72 -23.28
CA ALA A 564 -11.98 29.95 -24.08
C ALA A 564 -10.94 29.98 -25.22
#